data_AF-G4M7Q5-F1
#
_entry.id   AF-G4M7Q5-F1
#
_cell.length_a   1.000
_cell.length_b   1.000
_cell.length_c   1.000
_cell.angle_alpha   90.00
_cell.angle_beta   90.00
_cell.angle_gamma   90.00
#
_symmetry.space_group_name_H-M   'P 1'
#
loop_
_entity.id
_entity.type
_entity.pdbx_description
1 polymer ?
#
loop_
_entity_poly.entity_id
_entity_poly.type
_entity_poly.pdbx_seq_one_letter_code
_entity_poly.pdbx_strand_id
1 'polypeptide(L)'
;MKIGAGAPSGAVFVGRRITGEIHRLDASGGEPDHDWILSRILWLQGLEPGLNRGGNVDTLRRFIYIHGTAAESGIGTACSHGCIRMTNADVIGLFDLVPAGCMVRICAE
;
A
#
# COMPACT_ATOMS: atom_id res chain seq x y z
N MET A 1 -6.94 -4.71 7.17
CA MET A 1 -7.39 -3.45 7.84
C MET A 1 -7.36 -2.30 6.84
N LYS A 2 -8.12 -1.23 7.08
CA LYS A 2 -8.19 -0.03 6.22
C LYS A 2 -7.74 1.19 7.02
N ILE A 3 -6.74 1.93 6.53
CA ILE A 3 -6.20 3.12 7.18
C ILE A 3 -6.12 4.28 6.17
N GLY A 4 -6.44 5.49 6.63
CA GLY A 4 -6.42 6.70 5.79
C GLY A 4 -7.79 7.14 5.27
N ALA A 5 -8.90 6.69 5.87
CA ALA A 5 -10.22 7.19 5.52
C ALA A 5 -10.28 8.73 5.67
N GLY A 6 -10.76 9.41 4.64
CA GLY A 6 -10.83 10.88 4.60
C GLY A 6 -9.50 11.61 4.45
N ALA A 7 -8.36 10.90 4.37
CA ALA A 7 -7.07 11.54 4.11
C ALA A 7 -7.04 12.13 2.68
N PRO A 8 -6.35 13.25 2.45
CA PRO A 8 -6.18 13.80 1.11
C PRO A 8 -5.35 12.87 0.21
N SER A 9 -5.48 13.03 -1.10
CA SER A 9 -4.59 12.36 -2.05
C SER A 9 -3.15 12.85 -1.86
N GLY A 10 -2.18 11.93 -1.91
CA GLY A 10 -0.77 12.20 -1.61
C GLY A 10 -0.45 12.29 -0.11
N ALA A 11 -1.41 12.08 0.80
CA ALA A 11 -1.15 12.09 2.24
C ALA A 11 -0.06 11.07 2.61
N VAL A 12 0.95 11.50 3.36
CA VAL A 12 2.09 10.67 3.77
C VAL A 12 1.77 9.90 5.05
N PHE A 13 2.14 8.62 5.09
CA PHE A 13 2.01 7.76 6.25
C PHE A 13 3.37 7.23 6.73
N VAL A 14 3.66 7.39 8.01
CA VAL A 14 4.83 6.78 8.68
C VAL A 14 4.33 5.89 9.81
N GLY A 15 4.79 4.64 9.84
CA GLY A 15 4.36 3.69 10.85
C GLY A 15 2.84 3.52 10.91
N ARG A 16 2.15 3.61 9.76
CA ARG A 16 0.69 3.53 9.60
C ARG A 16 -0.10 4.72 10.19
N ARG A 17 0.56 5.83 10.47
CA ARG A 17 -0.07 7.07 10.96
C ARG A 17 0.14 8.18 9.95
N ILE A 18 -0.92 8.95 9.70
CA ILE A 18 -0.82 10.14 8.85
C ILE A 18 0.14 11.15 9.51
N THR A 19 1.05 11.72 8.74
CA THR A 19 2.03 12.69 9.25
C THR A 19 1.51 14.13 9.22
N GLY A 20 0.52 14.40 8.35
CA GLY A 20 0.05 15.75 8.02
C GLY A 20 0.72 16.32 6.76
N GLU A 21 1.76 15.66 6.25
CA GLU A 21 2.40 16.02 4.98
C GLU A 21 1.62 15.46 3.79
N ILE A 22 1.69 16.19 2.68
CA ILE A 22 1.11 15.80 1.39
C ILE A 22 2.24 15.81 0.36
N HIS A 23 2.57 14.63 -0.17
CA HIS A 23 3.50 14.50 -1.28
C HIS A 23 2.85 15.04 -2.54
N ARG A 24 3.48 16.01 -3.20
CA ARG A 24 2.97 16.52 -4.48
C ARG A 24 3.25 15.50 -5.57
N LEU A 25 2.18 15.08 -6.25
CA LEU A 25 2.21 14.02 -7.26
C LEU A 25 2.76 14.49 -8.62
N ASP A 26 3.16 15.77 -8.72
CA ASP A 26 3.64 16.44 -9.93
C ASP A 26 5.17 16.42 -10.08
N ALA A 27 5.92 16.09 -9.03
CA ALA A 27 7.36 15.97 -9.09
C ALA A 27 7.74 14.61 -9.68
N SER A 28 8.01 14.59 -10.98
CA SER A 28 8.82 13.57 -11.63
C SER A 28 10.17 13.44 -10.92
N GLY A 29 10.23 12.55 -9.93
CA GLY A 29 11.41 12.36 -9.10
C GLY A 29 11.05 12.34 -7.62
N GLY A 30 10.25 11.36 -7.19
CA GLY A 30 10.34 10.92 -5.81
C GLY A 30 11.79 10.47 -5.54
N GLU A 31 12.30 10.73 -4.34
CA GLU A 31 13.59 10.19 -3.92
C GLU A 31 13.59 8.67 -4.15
N PRO A 32 14.40 8.14 -5.08
CA PRO A 32 14.26 6.76 -5.57
C PRO A 32 14.39 5.72 -4.45
N ASP A 33 15.14 6.07 -3.40
CA ASP A 33 15.44 5.21 -2.27
C ASP A 33 14.42 5.33 -1.13
N HIS A 34 13.47 6.27 -1.20
CA HIS A 34 12.46 6.43 -0.15
C HIS A 34 11.16 5.69 -0.51
N ASP A 35 10.82 4.68 0.29
CA ASP A 35 9.60 3.88 0.11
C ASP A 35 8.38 4.61 0.69
N TRP A 36 7.87 5.59 -0.07
CA TRP A 36 6.71 6.37 0.31
C TRP A 36 5.43 5.51 0.38
N ILE A 37 4.73 5.63 1.51
CA ILE A 37 3.38 5.07 1.68
C ILE A 37 2.39 6.24 1.63
N LEU A 38 1.65 6.34 0.53
CA LEU A 38 0.79 7.48 0.25
C LEU A 38 -0.69 7.12 0.21
N SER A 39 -1.53 8.15 0.42
CA SER A 39 -2.97 8.22 0.20
C SER A 39 -3.81 7.26 1.06
N ARG A 40 -3.65 5.94 0.90
CA ARG A 40 -4.41 4.91 1.61
C ARG A 40 -3.50 3.72 1.92
N ILE A 41 -3.86 2.99 2.98
CA ILE A 41 -3.23 1.71 3.31
C ILE A 41 -4.35 0.67 3.47
N LEU A 42 -4.29 -0.37 2.64
CA LEU A 42 -5.01 -1.61 2.84
C LEU A 42 -4.01 -2.65 3.36
N TRP A 43 -4.06 -2.91 4.67
CA TRP A 43 -3.13 -3.84 5.31
C TRP A 43 -3.65 -5.27 5.20
N LEU A 44 -2.87 -6.10 4.54
CA LEU A 44 -3.19 -7.49 4.26
C LEU A 44 -2.84 -8.41 5.44
N GLN A 45 -3.63 -9.46 5.56
CA GLN A 45 -3.39 -10.57 6.47
C GLN A 45 -3.41 -11.86 5.66
N GLY A 46 -2.41 -12.71 5.84
CA GLY A 46 -2.37 -14.01 5.20
C GLY A 46 -3.45 -14.93 5.77
N LEU A 47 -3.93 -15.85 4.93
CA LEU A 47 -5.01 -16.76 5.27
C LEU A 47 -4.55 -18.21 5.48
N GLU A 48 -3.30 -18.54 5.12
CA GLU A 48 -2.74 -19.90 5.17
C GLU A 48 -1.87 -20.10 6.43
N PRO A 49 -2.37 -20.86 7.44
CA PRO A 49 -1.62 -21.11 8.67
C PRO A 49 -0.29 -21.81 8.43
N GLY A 50 0.77 -21.37 9.10
CA GLY A 50 2.12 -21.93 8.96
C GLY A 50 2.90 -21.43 7.74
N LEU A 51 2.25 -20.72 6.81
CA LEU A 51 2.88 -20.11 5.64
C LEU A 51 2.85 -18.58 5.73
N ASN A 52 1.79 -17.96 5.20
CA ASN A 52 1.60 -16.50 5.18
C ASN A 52 0.79 -16.00 6.39
N ARG A 53 0.37 -16.90 7.28
CA ARG A 53 -0.17 -16.62 8.61
C ARG A 53 0.58 -17.42 9.68
N GLY A 54 1.39 -16.74 10.48
CA GLY A 54 2.19 -17.30 11.57
C GLY A 54 3.48 -18.00 11.14
N GLY A 55 3.74 -18.13 9.83
CA GLY A 55 4.96 -18.74 9.29
C GLY A 55 6.09 -17.75 8.99
N ASN A 56 7.10 -18.21 8.25
CA ASN A 56 8.30 -17.42 7.90
C ASN A 56 8.02 -16.31 6.87
N VAL A 57 6.88 -16.38 6.17
CA VAL A 57 6.45 -15.38 5.19
C VAL A 57 5.15 -14.70 5.60
N ASP A 58 4.94 -14.54 6.91
CA ASP A 58 3.73 -13.94 7.48
C ASP A 58 3.45 -12.53 6.91
N THR A 59 2.33 -12.39 6.20
CA THR A 59 1.95 -11.15 5.50
C THR A 59 1.73 -9.99 6.46
N LEU A 60 1.12 -10.25 7.62
CA LEU A 60 0.75 -9.20 8.57
C LEU A 60 2.00 -8.69 9.29
N ARG A 61 2.84 -9.61 9.81
CA ARG A 61 4.10 -9.31 10.53
C ARG A 61 5.12 -8.63 9.64
N ARG A 62 5.12 -8.93 8.34
CA ARG A 62 5.98 -8.29 7.34
C ARG A 62 5.45 -6.96 6.82
N PHE A 63 4.31 -6.47 7.34
CA PHE A 63 3.75 -5.17 6.99
C PHE A 63 3.42 -5.02 5.50
N ILE A 64 2.88 -6.07 4.88
CA ILE A 64 2.51 -6.04 3.46
C ILE A 64 1.20 -5.26 3.26
N TYR A 65 1.27 -4.22 2.44
CA TYR A 65 0.15 -3.31 2.17
C TYR A 65 -0.18 -3.25 0.68
N ILE A 66 -1.42 -2.85 0.38
CA ILE A 66 -1.73 -2.15 -0.86
C ILE A 66 -1.77 -0.66 -0.54
N HIS A 67 -0.95 0.15 -1.23
CA HIS A 67 -0.83 1.59 -0.95
C HIS A 67 -0.53 2.42 -2.20
N GLY A 68 -0.72 3.74 -2.09
CA GLY A 68 -0.31 4.70 -3.11
C GLY A 68 1.19 4.96 -3.05
N THR A 69 1.78 5.38 -4.17
CA THR A 69 3.23 5.61 -4.30
C THR A 69 3.53 7.00 -4.87
N ALA A 70 4.71 7.54 -4.57
CA ALA A 70 5.24 8.73 -5.25
C ALA A 70 5.73 8.40 -6.67
N ALA A 71 6.12 7.15 -6.92
CA ALA A 71 6.69 6.68 -8.18
C ALA A 71 5.63 6.00 -9.07
N GLU A 72 4.56 6.72 -9.42
CA GLU A 72 3.47 6.16 -10.24
C GLU A 72 3.93 5.70 -11.63
N SER A 73 4.95 6.35 -12.19
CA SER A 73 5.56 5.95 -13.47
C SER A 73 6.25 4.58 -13.43
N GLY A 74 6.58 4.07 -12.25
CA GLY A 74 7.17 2.74 -12.04
C GLY A 74 6.15 1.61 -11.85
N ILE A 75 4.85 1.92 -11.84
CA ILE A 75 3.80 0.90 -11.75
C ILE A 75 3.90 -0.06 -12.94
N GLY A 76 3.77 -1.36 -12.67
CA GLY A 76 4.00 -2.43 -13.63
C GLY A 76 5.43 -2.99 -13.62
N THR A 77 6.34 -2.42 -12.84
CA THR A 77 7.71 -2.93 -12.66
C THR A 77 7.93 -3.54 -11.27
N ALA A 78 8.87 -4.47 -11.15
CA ALA A 78 9.26 -5.06 -9.88
C ALA A 78 10.07 -4.06 -9.04
N CYS A 79 9.38 -3.25 -8.24
CA CYS A 79 9.98 -2.11 -7.53
C CYS A 79 9.67 -2.05 -6.02
N SER A 80 8.97 -3.04 -5.45
CA SER A 80 8.58 -3.06 -4.04
C SER A 80 9.33 -4.10 -3.21
N HIS A 81 9.35 -3.90 -1.89
CA HIS A 81 9.90 -4.86 -0.92
C HIS A 81 8.85 -5.89 -0.46
N GLY A 82 7.80 -6.11 -1.26
CA GLY A 82 6.71 -7.05 -1.01
C GLY A 82 5.32 -6.41 -0.97
N CYS A 83 5.21 -5.11 -0.73
CA CYS A 83 3.94 -4.38 -0.86
C CYS A 83 3.44 -4.34 -2.32
N ILE A 84 2.15 -4.11 -2.49
CA ILE A 84 1.53 -3.84 -3.79
C ILE A 84 1.36 -2.32 -3.90
N ARG A 85 2.08 -1.71 -4.84
CA ARG A 85 1.94 -0.29 -5.15
C ARG A 85 0.86 -0.09 -6.20
N MET A 86 0.07 0.96 -6.03
CA MET A 86 -0.91 1.44 -7.00
C MET A 86 -0.71 2.94 -7.22
N THR A 87 -1.33 3.50 -8.27
CA THR A 87 -1.49 4.95 -8.34
C THR A 87 -2.30 5.43 -7.13
N ASN A 88 -2.10 6.70 -6.74
CA ASN A 88 -2.83 7.31 -5.63
C ASN A 88 -4.33 7.37 -5.94
N ALA A 89 -4.71 7.64 -7.19
CA ALA A 89 -6.10 7.62 -7.60
C ALA A 89 -6.72 6.22 -7.44
N ASP A 90 -6.04 5.18 -7.94
CA ASP A 90 -6.58 3.82 -7.91
C ASP A 90 -6.68 3.25 -6.49
N VAL A 91 -5.68 3.50 -5.63
CA VAL A 91 -5.75 3.03 -4.24
C VAL A 91 -6.86 3.73 -3.45
N ILE A 92 -7.14 5.00 -3.73
CA ILE A 92 -8.26 5.73 -3.13
C ILE A 92 -9.58 5.11 -3.59
N GLY A 93 -9.74 4.90 -4.90
CA GLY A 93 -10.94 4.26 -5.45
C GLY A 93 -11.17 2.86 -4.90
N LEU A 94 -10.11 2.03 -4.87
CA LEU A 94 -10.16 0.69 -4.29
C LEU A 94 -10.53 0.74 -2.81
N PHE A 95 -9.92 1.66 -2.06
CA PHE A 95 -10.23 1.84 -0.65
C PHE A 95 -11.70 2.15 -0.45
N ASP A 96 -12.32 3.03 -1.22
CA ASP A 96 -13.72 3.37 -1.04
C ASP A 96 -14.66 2.24 -1.49
N LEU A 97 -14.24 1.46 -2.50
CA LEU A 97 -15.03 0.37 -3.07
C LEU A 97 -15.17 -0.85 -2.15
N VAL A 98 -14.12 -1.21 -1.38
CA VAL A 98 -14.08 -2.49 -0.66
C VAL A 98 -14.24 -2.34 0.86
N PRO A 99 -15.00 -3.22 1.52
CA PRO A 99 -15.05 -3.26 2.99
C PRO A 99 -13.75 -3.85 3.57
N ALA A 100 -13.49 -3.58 4.85
CA ALA A 100 -12.45 -4.29 5.58
C ALA A 100 -12.81 -5.78 5.66
N GLY A 101 -11.82 -6.67 5.43
CA GLY A 101 -12.04 -8.11 5.37
C GLY A 101 -12.41 -8.63 3.97
N CYS A 102 -12.50 -7.76 2.97
CA CYS A 102 -12.59 -8.19 1.57
C CYS A 102 -11.43 -9.13 1.21
N MET A 103 -11.76 -10.25 0.57
CA MET A 103 -10.80 -11.26 0.13
C MET A 103 -9.91 -10.71 -0.99
N VAL A 104 -8.60 -10.90 -0.86
CA VAL A 104 -7.62 -10.55 -1.90
C VAL A 104 -6.96 -11.84 -2.36
N ARG A 105 -7.04 -12.11 -3.67
CA ARG A 105 -6.36 -13.24 -4.31
C ARG A 105 -5.15 -12.70 -5.06
N ILE A 106 -3.95 -13.15 -4.68
CA ILE A 106 -2.70 -12.85 -5.38
C ILE A 106 -2.30 -14.11 -6.13
N CYS A 107 -2.14 -14.03 -7.45
CA CYS A 107 -1.72 -15.13 -8.30
C CYS A 107 -0.64 -14.65 -9.27
N ALA A 108 0.29 -15.55 -9.60
CA ALA A 108 1.13 -15.39 -10.78
C ALA A 108 0.34 -15.88 -12.01
N GLU A 109 0.54 -15.21 -13.14
CA GLU A 109 0.13 -15.73 -14.45
C GLU A 109 1.16 -16.74 -14.97
#